data_AF-A0A9D7K1P9-F1
#
_entry.id   AF-A0A9D7K1P9-F1
#
_cell.length_a   1.000
_cell.length_b   1.000
_cell.length_c   1.000
_cell.angle_alpha   90.00
_cell.angle_beta   90.00
_cell.angle_gamma   90.00
#
_symmetry.space_group_name_H-M   'P 1'
#
loop_
_entity.id
_entity.type
_entity.pdbx_description
1 polymer ?
#
loop_
_entity_poly.entity_id
_entity_poly.type
_entity_poly.pdbx_seq_one_letter_code
_entity_poly.pdbx_strand_id
1 'polypeptide(L)'
;MGDPLRPAALLDFAPALDAVEHRDALTRIRSYIAAGDCYQVNFTFPFMASVSVTPLAFMPALRQAQPVANGGLIVTSQTCILSLSPELFVERHAGFSVPA
;
A
#
# COMPACT_ATOMS: atom_id res chain seq x y z
N MET A 1 2.93 -24.68 18.96
CA MET A 1 3.69 -24.11 17.84
C MET A 1 2.83 -24.30 16.59
N GLY A 2 2.21 -23.22 16.09
CA GLY A 2 1.20 -23.31 15.03
C GLY A 2 1.81 -23.63 13.67
N ASP A 3 1.05 -24.35 12.84
CA ASP A 3 1.41 -24.71 11.47
C ASP A 3 1.78 -23.46 10.64
N PRO A 4 3.04 -23.33 10.18
CA PRO A 4 3.53 -22.17 9.45
C PRO A 4 2.97 -22.07 8.02
N LEU A 5 2.20 -23.06 7.56
CA LEU A 5 1.67 -23.14 6.20
C LEU A 5 0.15 -22.93 6.12
N ARG A 6 -0.53 -22.62 7.23
CA ARG A 6 -1.93 -22.21 7.13
C ARG A 6 -2.01 -20.91 6.30
N PRO A 7 -2.78 -20.89 5.19
CA PRO A 7 -2.94 -19.67 4.42
C PRO A 7 -3.46 -18.59 5.36
N ALA A 8 -2.72 -17.48 5.39
CA ALA A 8 -3.09 -16.32 6.16
C ALA A 8 -4.47 -15.84 5.71
N ALA A 9 -5.49 -15.98 6.56
CA ALA A 9 -6.84 -15.60 6.23
C ALA A 9 -7.05 -14.12 6.56
N LEU A 10 -7.47 -13.35 5.57
CA LEU A 10 -8.11 -12.05 5.78
C LEU A 10 -9.57 -12.30 6.10
N LEU A 11 -10.04 -11.79 7.24
CA LEU A 11 -11.44 -11.82 7.65
C LEU A 11 -12.05 -10.44 7.47
N ASP A 12 -13.34 -10.39 7.16
CA ASP A 12 -14.10 -9.15 7.03
C ASP A 12 -13.47 -8.14 6.06
N PHE A 13 -12.90 -8.65 4.96
CA PHE A 13 -12.22 -7.82 3.96
C PHE A 13 -13.24 -6.94 3.22
N ALA A 14 -13.25 -5.66 3.55
CA ALA A 14 -14.23 -4.70 3.05
C ALA A 14 -13.57 -3.35 2.74
N PRO A 15 -14.07 -2.60 1.75
CA PRO A 15 -13.62 -1.24 1.52
C PRO A 15 -14.04 -0.35 2.70
N ALA A 16 -13.21 0.62 3.07
CA ALA A 16 -13.56 1.62 4.08
C ALA A 16 -14.52 2.70 3.55
N LEU A 17 -14.80 2.68 2.25
CA LEU A 17 -15.61 3.65 1.54
C LEU A 17 -16.72 2.92 0.79
N ASP A 18 -17.96 3.35 0.95
CA ASP A 18 -19.06 2.78 0.18
C ASP A 18 -19.17 3.38 -1.22
N ALA A 19 -20.07 2.82 -2.04
CA ALA A 19 -20.24 3.24 -3.42
C ALA A 19 -20.83 4.66 -3.57
N VAL A 20 -21.59 5.14 -2.58
CA VAL A 20 -22.16 6.50 -2.56
C VAL A 20 -21.04 7.49 -2.24
N GLU A 21 -20.32 7.26 -1.13
CA GLU A 21 -19.21 8.10 -0.69
C GLU A 21 -18.12 8.20 -1.76
N HIS A 22 -17.82 7.10 -2.45
CA HIS A 22 -16.91 7.08 -3.59
C HIS A 22 -17.37 7.98 -4.74
N ARG A 23 -18.65 7.93 -5.13
CA ARG A 23 -19.19 8.77 -6.21
C ARG A 23 -19.19 10.25 -5.83
N ASP A 24 -19.50 10.55 -4.58
CA ASP A 24 -19.53 11.91 -4.09
C ASP A 24 -18.12 12.52 -4.08
N ALA A 25 -17.12 11.75 -3.62
CA ALA A 25 -15.72 12.14 -3.67
C ALA A 25 -15.25 12.40 -5.12
N LEU A 26 -15.59 11.50 -6.06
CA LEU A 26 -15.25 11.68 -7.47
C LEU A 26 -15.92 12.91 -8.09
N THR A 27 -17.17 13.18 -7.74
CA THR A 27 -17.90 14.36 -8.21
C THR A 27 -17.20 15.64 -7.75
N ARG A 28 -16.80 15.68 -6.48
CA ARG A 28 -16.04 16.80 -5.93
C ARG A 28 -14.68 16.96 -6.60
N ILE A 29 -13.92 15.88 -6.77
CA ILE A 29 -12.62 15.92 -7.47
C ILE A 29 -12.78 16.49 -8.89
N ARG A 30 -13.79 16.03 -9.64
CA ARG A 30 -14.07 16.55 -10.99
C ARG A 30 -14.42 18.03 -10.98
N SER A 31 -15.14 18.51 -9.97
CA SER A 31 -15.43 19.95 -9.84
C SER A 31 -14.16 20.78 -9.62
N TYR A 32 -13.21 20.31 -8.80
CA TYR A 32 -11.92 20.98 -8.60
C TYR A 32 -11.09 21.02 -9.90
N ILE A 33 -11.09 19.93 -10.65
CA ILE A 33 -10.39 19.90 -11.95
C ILE A 33 -11.05 20.86 -12.94
N ALA A 34 -12.38 20.87 -13.03
CA ALA A 34 -13.12 21.76 -13.94
C ALA A 34 -12.99 23.24 -13.58
N ALA A 35 -12.86 23.56 -12.29
CA ALA A 35 -12.58 24.92 -11.81
C ALA A 35 -11.14 25.38 -12.07
N GLY A 36 -10.24 24.46 -12.45
CA GLY A 36 -8.82 24.74 -12.66
C GLY A 36 -7.98 24.72 -11.38
N ASP A 37 -8.52 24.24 -10.26
CA ASP A 37 -7.81 24.19 -8.98
C ASP A 37 -6.67 23.17 -9.00
N CYS A 38 -6.81 22.11 -9.80
CA CYS A 38 -5.77 21.11 -10.03
C CYS A 38 -5.97 20.41 -11.38
N TYR A 39 -4.92 19.74 -11.87
CA TYR A 39 -4.99 18.96 -13.11
C TYR A 39 -5.29 17.48 -12.85
N GLN A 40 -4.81 16.95 -11.72
CA GLN A 40 -4.94 15.54 -11.37
C GLN A 40 -5.02 15.39 -9.85
N VAL A 41 -5.85 14.45 -9.41
CA VAL A 41 -5.90 13.97 -8.04
C VAL A 41 -5.69 12.46 -8.05
N ASN A 42 -4.76 11.96 -7.25
CA ASN A 42 -4.66 10.53 -6.97
C ASN A 42 -5.62 10.19 -5.82
N PHE A 43 -6.78 9.62 -6.16
CA PHE A 43 -7.80 9.26 -5.18
C PHE A 43 -7.71 7.77 -4.86
N THR A 44 -7.46 7.46 -3.58
CA THR A 44 -7.37 6.09 -3.06
C THR A 44 -8.15 5.99 -1.76
N PHE A 45 -8.59 4.79 -1.42
CA PHE A 45 -9.22 4.48 -0.14
C PHE A 45 -8.77 3.10 0.34
N PRO A 46 -8.71 2.85 1.65
CA PRO A 46 -8.20 1.60 2.17
C PRO A 46 -9.26 0.49 2.11
N PHE A 47 -8.79 -0.75 2.01
CA PHE A 47 -9.55 -1.92 2.43
C PHE A 47 -9.12 -2.32 3.83
N MET A 48 -10.09 -2.69 4.64
CA MET A 48 -9.91 -3.12 6.02
C MET A 48 -10.15 -4.62 6.12
N ALA A 49 -9.35 -5.30 6.94
CA ALA A 49 -9.56 -6.70 7.28
C ALA A 49 -9.01 -6.98 8.68
N SER A 50 -9.58 -7.99 9.31
CA SER A 50 -9.05 -8.62 10.51
C SER A 50 -8.11 -9.77 10.13
N VAL A 51 -6.99 -9.91 10.84
CA VAL A 51 -6.02 -10.99 10.61
C VAL A 51 -5.77 -11.75 11.90
N SER A 52 -5.71 -13.08 11.80
CA SER A 52 -5.46 -13.96 12.95
C SER A 52 -4.03 -14.53 12.97
N VAL A 53 -3.15 -14.07 12.09
CA VAL A 53 -1.76 -14.53 11.98
C VAL A 53 -0.80 -13.37 12.17
N THR A 54 0.45 -13.70 12.51
CA THR A 54 1.50 -12.68 12.65
C THR A 54 1.80 -12.03 11.29
N PRO A 55 2.19 -10.75 11.24
CA PRO A 55 2.53 -10.09 9.98
C PRO A 55 3.63 -10.81 9.18
N LEU A 56 4.58 -11.44 9.87
CA LEU A 56 5.65 -12.23 9.24
C LEU A 56 5.11 -13.45 8.48
N ALA A 57 3.99 -14.03 8.91
CA ALA A 57 3.38 -15.18 8.24
C ALA A 57 2.82 -14.83 6.84
N PHE A 58 2.53 -13.55 6.57
CA PHE A 58 2.08 -13.09 5.25
C PHE A 58 3.21 -12.97 4.23
N MET A 59 4.45 -12.75 4.68
CA MET A 59 5.59 -12.42 3.80
C MET A 59 5.83 -13.44 2.68
N PRO A 60 5.86 -14.77 2.93
CA PRO A 60 6.11 -15.74 1.86
C PRO A 60 5.00 -15.75 0.80
N ALA A 61 3.75 -15.78 1.22
CA ALA A 61 2.60 -15.80 0.31
C ALA A 61 2.54 -14.52 -0.53
N LEU A 62 2.77 -13.36 0.09
CA LEU A 62 2.74 -12.08 -0.60
C LEU A 62 3.93 -11.89 -1.56
N ARG A 63 5.13 -12.33 -1.19
CA ARG A 63 6.30 -12.31 -2.10
C ARG A 63 6.13 -13.21 -3.31
N GLN A 64 5.44 -14.35 -3.15
CA GLN A 64 5.10 -15.23 -4.27
C GLN A 64 4.06 -14.60 -5.18
N ALA A 65 3.02 -13.98 -4.61
CA ALA A 65 1.95 -13.35 -5.37
C ALA A 65 2.41 -12.09 -6.14
N GLN A 66 3.27 -11.27 -5.53
CA GLN A 66 3.79 -10.05 -6.13
C GLN A 66 5.29 -9.87 -5.82
N PRO A 67 6.18 -10.43 -6.66
CA PRO A 67 7.61 -10.24 -6.52
C PRO A 67 7.98 -8.76 -6.78
N VAL A 68 8.58 -8.09 -5.80
CA VAL A 68 8.99 -6.68 -5.92
C VAL A 68 10.41 -6.44 -5.42
N ALA A 69 11.10 -5.49 -6.05
CA ALA A 69 12.47 -5.11 -5.69
C ALA A 69 12.53 -4.27 -4.39
N ASN A 70 11.49 -3.49 -4.10
CA ASN A 70 11.47 -2.50 -3.01
C ASN A 70 10.48 -2.87 -1.88
N GLY A 71 10.16 -4.17 -1.73
CA GLY A 71 9.28 -4.67 -0.68
C GLY A 71 9.98 -4.82 0.69
N GLY A 72 9.23 -4.68 1.78
CA GLY A 72 9.80 -4.72 3.13
C GLY A 72 8.76 -4.93 4.24
N LEU A 73 9.26 -5.34 5.41
CA LEU A 73 8.49 -5.50 6.65
C LEU A 73 9.11 -4.59 7.72
N ILE A 74 8.31 -3.69 8.29
CA ILE A 74 8.68 -2.83 9.40
C ILE A 74 7.79 -3.19 10.58
N VAL A 75 8.38 -3.49 11.74
CA VAL A 75 7.66 -3.82 12.97
C VAL A 75 8.06 -2.80 14.03
N THR A 76 7.09 -2.12 14.62
CA THR A 76 7.28 -1.24 15.77
C THR A 76 6.49 -1.76 16.97
N SER A 77 6.61 -1.11 18.13
CA SER A 77 5.81 -1.45 19.31
C SER A 77 4.31 -1.16 19.13
N GLN A 78 3.94 -0.35 18.14
CA GLN A 78 2.57 0.16 17.94
C GLN A 78 1.91 -0.40 16.68
N THR A 79 2.70 -0.71 15.64
CA THR A 79 2.16 -1.11 14.35
C THR A 79 3.13 -1.98 13.56
N CYS A 80 2.62 -2.61 12.52
CA CYS A 80 3.41 -3.34 11.54
C CYS A 80 3.04 -2.88 10.13
N ILE A 81 4.06 -2.60 9.32
CA ILE A 81 3.91 -2.23 7.91
C ILE A 81 4.53 -3.35 7.08
N LEU A 82 3.71 -3.95 6.22
CA LEU A 82 4.15 -4.89 5.20
C LEU A 82 3.93 -4.26 3.83
N SER A 83 5.01 -3.91 3.15
CA SER A 83 4.99 -3.22 1.86
C SER A 83 5.44 -4.15 0.74
N LEU A 84 4.68 -4.14 -0.36
CA LEU A 84 5.02 -4.76 -1.63
C LEU A 84 5.18 -3.69 -2.73
N SER A 85 5.84 -2.57 -2.44
CA SER A 85 6.03 -1.51 -3.43
C SER A 85 6.93 -1.99 -4.59
N PRO A 86 6.46 -1.97 -5.84
CA PRO A 86 7.33 -2.15 -7.00
C PRO A 86 8.11 -0.86 -7.32
N GLU A 87 7.58 0.30 -6.94
CA GLU A 87 8.12 1.61 -7.31
C GLU A 87 9.10 2.12 -6.26
N LEU A 88 10.31 2.45 -6.73
CA LEU A 88 11.30 3.19 -5.98
C LEU A 88 10.92 4.67 -6.01
N PHE A 89 10.86 5.32 -4.86
CA PHE A 89 10.59 6.75 -4.80
C PHE A 89 11.81 7.59 -5.22
N VAL A 90 12.94 7.40 -4.53
CA VAL A 90 14.22 8.05 -4.84
C VAL A 90 15.35 7.19 -4.30
N GLU A 91 16.47 7.17 -5.02
CA GLU A 91 17.72 6.58 -4.55
C GLU A 91 18.82 7.64 -4.72
N ARG A 92 19.69 7.75 -3.71
CA ARG A 92 20.82 8.68 -3.74
C ARG A 92 22.12 7.89 -3.78
N HIS A 93 22.90 8.10 -4.84
CA HIS A 93 24.27 7.62 -4.93
C HIS A 93 25.25 8.76 -4.58
N ALA A 94 26.37 8.43 -3.94
CA ALA A 94 27.42 9.41 -3.67
C ALA A 94 28.34 9.54 -4.90
N GLY A 95 28.33 10.70 -5.56
CA GLY A 95 29.36 11.05 -6.55
C GLY A 95 28.98 12.18 -7.52
N PHE A 96 29.72 13.28 -7.48
CA PHE A 96 30.04 14.05 -8.69
C PHE A 96 31.56 14.01 -8.83
N SER A 97 32.10 13.28 -9.80
CA SER A 97 33.46 13.49 -10.28
C SER A 97 33.41 14.44 -11.46
N VAL A 98 33.86 15.67 -11.25
CA VAL A 98 34.13 16.64 -12.33
C VAL A 98 35.40 16.16 -13.05
N PRO A 99 35.42 16.01 -14.38
CA PRO A 99 36.66 15.79 -15.11
C PRO A 99 37.52 17.06 -15.03
N ALA A 100 38.81 16.89 -14.74
CA ALA A 100 39.83 17.91 -14.94
C ALA A 100 39.98 18.27 -16.43
#